data_AF-A0A395LJ90-F1
#
_entry.id   AF-A0A395LJ90-F1
#
_cell.length_a   1.000
_cell.length_b   1.000
_cell.length_c   1.000
_cell.angle_alpha   90.00
_cell.angle_beta   90.00
_cell.angle_gamma   90.00
#
_symmetry.space_group_name_H-M   'P 1'
#
loop_
_entity.id
_entity.type
_entity.pdbx_description
1 polymer ?
#
loop_
_entity_poly.entity_id
_entity_poly.type
_entity_poly.pdbx_seq_one_letter_code
_entity_poly.pdbx_strand_id
1 'polypeptide(L)'
;MLALLEGERQALAALDIERITTCSNGKIELCERLDKVLPHELDEECLGLLDAVRRLNTINRRLRNLIATNVQSRIDAMAGAAGTYQGANGLSASQPV
;
A
#
# COMPACT_ATOMS: atom_id res chain seq x y z
N MET A 1 1.58 17.45 3.84
CA MET A 1 1.61 15.97 3.90
C MET A 1 0.48 15.35 3.10
N LEU A 2 -0.77 15.76 3.32
CA LEU A 2 -1.96 15.28 2.58
C LEU A 2 -1.77 15.32 1.05
N ALA A 3 -1.42 16.48 0.49
CA ALA A 3 -1.18 16.63 -0.95
C ALA A 3 -0.09 15.69 -1.50
N LEU A 4 0.98 15.42 -0.73
CA LEU A 4 2.03 14.48 -1.12
C LEU A 4 1.53 13.02 -1.12
N LEU A 5 0.66 12.66 -0.17
CA LEU A 5 0.04 11.34 -0.12
C LEU A 5 -0.99 11.15 -1.24
N GLU A 6 -1.78 12.17 -1.56
CA GLU A 6 -2.67 12.13 -2.71
C GLU A 6 -1.91 12.07 -4.03
N GLY A 7 -0.84 12.85 -4.17
CA GLY A 7 0.07 12.81 -5.31
C GLY A 7 0.71 11.43 -5.49
N GLU A 8 1.19 10.81 -4.41
CA GLU A 8 1.71 9.45 -4.45
C GLU A 8 0.61 8.45 -4.86
N ARG A 9 -0.63 8.58 -4.35
CA ARG A 9 -1.74 7.70 -4.73
C ARG A 9 -1.98 7.72 -6.23
N GLN A 10 -1.97 8.91 -6.83
CA GLN A 10 -2.09 9.08 -8.28
C GLN A 10 -0.89 8.48 -9.02
N ALA A 11 0.34 8.70 -8.51
CA ALA A 11 1.55 8.16 -9.11
C ALA A 11 1.59 6.61 -9.05
N LEU A 12 1.14 6.01 -7.95
CA LEU A 12 0.98 4.56 -7.82
C LEU A 12 -0.03 4.01 -8.82
N ALA A 13 -1.16 4.70 -9.02
CA ALA A 13 -2.16 4.29 -10.01
C ALA A 13 -1.64 4.38 -11.46
N ALA A 14 -0.76 5.36 -11.73
CA ALA A 14 -0.12 5.55 -13.03
C ALA A 14 1.17 4.72 -13.22
N LEU A 15 1.65 4.04 -12.18
CA LEU A 15 2.97 3.39 -12.13
C LEU A 15 4.14 4.34 -12.49
N ASP A 16 4.01 5.61 -12.09
CA ASP A 16 4.96 6.67 -12.36
C ASP A 16 6.07 6.71 -11.29
N ILE A 17 7.21 6.08 -11.61
CA ILE A 17 8.34 5.91 -10.67
C ILE A 17 9.00 7.24 -10.29
N GLU A 18 9.13 8.16 -11.25
CA GLU A 18 9.75 9.47 -10.99
C GLU A 18 8.92 10.26 -9.99
N ARG A 19 7.60 10.28 -10.20
CA ARG A 19 6.68 10.98 -9.31
C ARG A 19 6.54 10.28 -7.96
N ILE A 20 6.59 8.94 -7.89
CA ILE A 20 6.66 8.19 -6.62
C ILE A 20 7.91 8.60 -5.83
N THR A 21 9.07 8.68 -6.49
CA THR A 21 10.34 9.07 -5.86
C THR A 21 10.28 10.51 -5.36
N THR A 22 9.77 11.42 -6.19
CA THR A 22 9.58 12.84 -5.83
C THR A 22 8.66 12.98 -4.61
N CYS A 23 7.52 12.30 -4.61
CA CYS A 23 6.61 12.30 -3.45
C CYS A 23 7.27 11.69 -2.21
N SER A 24 8.12 10.67 -2.36
CA SER A 24 8.84 10.05 -1.25
C SER A 24 9.83 11.03 -0.60
N ASN A 25 10.63 11.72 -1.41
CA ASN A 25 11.57 12.73 -0.93
C ASN A 25 10.85 13.88 -0.21
N GLY A 26 9.78 14.41 -0.81
CA GLY A 26 9.01 15.49 -0.19
C GLY A 26 8.35 15.10 1.14
N LYS A 27 8.00 13.82 1.33
CA LYS A 27 7.49 13.32 2.62
C LYS A 27 8.59 13.26 3.67
N ILE A 28 9.78 12.79 3.31
CA ILE A 28 10.93 12.74 4.24
C ILE A 28 11.24 14.15 4.72
N GLU A 29 11.39 15.11 3.79
CA GLU A 29 11.64 16.52 4.13
C GLU A 29 10.54 17.08 5.05
N LEU A 30 9.27 16.76 4.79
CA LEU A 30 8.20 17.23 5.64
C LEU A 30 8.19 16.56 7.02
N CYS A 31 8.53 15.28 7.13
CA CYS A 31 8.70 14.61 8.42
C CYS A 31 9.83 15.26 9.22
N GLU A 32 10.97 15.57 8.60
CA GLU A 32 12.08 16.27 9.26
C GLU A 32 11.69 17.65 9.80
N ARG A 33 10.76 18.34 9.13
CA ARG A 33 10.18 19.59 9.61
C ARG A 33 9.22 19.35 10.77
N LEU A 34 8.39 18.31 10.70
CA LEU A 34 7.42 17.96 11.75
C LEU A 34 8.10 17.45 13.03
N ASP A 35 9.26 16.79 12.93
CA ASP A 35 10.03 16.30 14.08
C ASP A 35 10.52 17.45 14.99
N LYS A 36 10.52 18.69 14.49
CA LYS A 36 10.87 19.89 15.26
C LYS A 36 9.69 20.46 16.05
N VAL A 37 8.47 19.98 15.82
CA VAL A 37 7.25 20.44 16.49
C VAL A 37 7.04 19.61 17.75
N LEU A 38 6.85 20.29 18.88
CA LEU A 38 6.61 19.63 20.16
C LEU A 38 5.13 19.18 20.25
N PRO A 39 4.83 18.04 20.90
CA PRO A 39 3.47 17.51 20.96
C PRO A 39 2.42 18.46 21.55
N HIS A 40 2.81 19.36 22.46
CA HIS A 40 1.90 20.33 23.09
C HIS A 40 1.61 21.56 22.20
N GLU A 41 2.32 21.69 21.08
CA GLU A 41 2.06 22.72 20.05
C GLU A 41 0.99 22.27 19.05
N LEU A 42 0.54 21.01 19.13
CA LEU A 42 -0.50 20.45 18.27
C LEU A 42 -1.87 20.57 18.96
N ASP A 43 -2.77 21.34 18.36
CA ASP A 43 -4.16 21.42 18.76
C ASP A 43 -5.00 20.26 18.19
N GLU A 44 -6.28 20.23 18.56
CA GLU A 44 -7.21 19.19 18.12
C GLU A 44 -7.36 19.12 16.59
N GLU A 45 -7.31 20.27 15.90
CA GLU A 45 -7.39 20.32 14.45
C GLU A 45 -6.16 19.67 13.81
N CYS A 46 -4.96 20.00 14.30
CA CYS A 46 -3.71 19.38 13.86
C CYS A 46 -3.70 17.87 14.07
N LEU A 47 -4.21 17.40 15.22
CA LEU A 47 -4.34 15.97 15.51
C LEU A 47 -5.33 15.29 14.55
N GLY A 48 -6.44 15.93 14.22
CA GLY A 48 -7.39 15.46 13.21
C GLY A 48 -6.74 15.32 11.82
N LEU A 49 -5.93 16.31 11.42
CA LEU A 49 -5.17 16.26 10.17
C LEU A 49 -4.13 15.12 10.17
N LEU A 50 -3.46 14.88 11.29
CA LEU A 50 -2.51 13.76 11.43
C LEU A 50 -3.21 12.39 11.31
N ASP A 51 -4.43 12.24 11.83
CA ASP A 51 -5.21 11.02 11.63
C ASP A 51 -5.58 10.83 10.15
N ALA A 52 -6.00 11.90 9.46
CA ALA A 52 -6.27 11.85 8.02
C ALA A 52 -5.02 11.44 7.21
N VAL A 53 -3.86 12.01 7.54
CA VAL A 53 -2.55 11.64 6.97
C VAL A 53 -2.26 10.15 7.19
N ARG A 54 -2.47 9.64 8.40
CA ARG A 54 -2.26 8.21 8.73
C ARG A 54 -3.17 7.29 7.89
N ARG A 55 -4.44 7.65 7.75
CA ARG A 55 -5.41 6.90 6.92
C ARG A 55 -5.00 6.87 5.46
N LEU A 56 -4.64 8.01 4.88
CA LEU A 56 -4.19 8.08 3.48
C LEU A 56 -2.90 7.27 3.24
N ASN A 57 -1.93 7.35 4.15
CA ASN A 57 -0.71 6.54 4.05
C ASN A 57 -1.02 5.04 4.08
N THR A 58 -1.92 4.62 4.97
CA THR A 58 -2.37 3.22 5.04
C THR A 58 -2.98 2.76 3.71
N ILE A 59 -3.79 3.60 3.07
CA ILE A 59 -4.38 3.32 1.75
C ILE A 59 -3.26 3.16 0.69
N ASN A 60 -2.29 4.07 0.65
CA ASN A 60 -1.19 4.00 -0.31
C ASN A 60 -0.33 2.75 -0.12
N ARG A 61 -0.03 2.36 1.13
CA ARG A 61 0.64 1.09 1.44
C ARG A 61 -0.13 -0.11 0.90
N ARG A 62 -1.45 -0.15 1.12
CA ARG A 62 -2.31 -1.22 0.59
C ARG A 62 -2.28 -1.25 -0.94
N LEU A 63 -2.38 -0.10 -1.61
CA LEU A 63 -2.31 -0.02 -3.06
C LEU A 63 -0.98 -0.55 -3.61
N ARG A 64 0.15 -0.13 -3.02
CA ARG A 64 1.48 -0.63 -3.39
C ARG A 64 1.60 -2.14 -3.25
N ASN A 65 1.10 -2.69 -2.14
CA ASN A 65 1.10 -4.14 -1.90
C ASN A 65 0.23 -4.90 -2.90
N LEU A 66 -0.94 -4.35 -3.27
CA LEU A 66 -1.81 -4.95 -4.28
C LEU A 66 -1.11 -4.99 -5.64
N ILE A 67 -0.44 -3.90 -6.03
CA ILE A 67 0.36 -3.84 -7.27
C ILE A 67 1.45 -4.91 -7.25
N ALA A 68 2.23 -4.98 -6.17
CA ALA A 68 3.30 -5.97 -6.02
C ALA A 68 2.78 -7.41 -6.09
N THR A 69 1.67 -7.71 -5.40
CA THR A 69 1.03 -9.02 -5.44
C THR A 69 0.57 -9.37 -6.86
N ASN A 70 -0.04 -8.43 -7.58
CA ASN A 70 -0.48 -8.65 -8.96
C ASN A 70 0.68 -8.95 -9.91
N VAL A 71 1.77 -8.19 -9.80
CA VAL A 71 2.98 -8.42 -10.60
C VAL A 71 3.59 -9.77 -10.27
N GLN A 72 3.70 -10.14 -8.98
CA GLN A 72 4.23 -11.43 -8.56
C GLN A 72 3.39 -12.59 -9.12
N SER A 73 2.06 -12.55 -8.99
CA SER A 73 1.19 -13.61 -9.52
C SER A 73 1.34 -13.82 -11.03
N ARG A 74 1.63 -12.76 -11.79
CA ARG A 74 1.89 -12.86 -13.23
C ARG A 74 3.26 -13.47 -13.53
N ILE A 75 4.28 -13.11 -12.75
CA ILE A 75 5.61 -13.72 -12.85
C ILE A 75 5.53 -15.21 -12.55
N ASP A 76 4.85 -15.60 -11.47
CA ASP A 76 4.68 -17.01 -11.08
C ASP A 76 3.98 -17.81 -12.18
N ALA A 77 2.94 -17.24 -12.80
CA ALA A 77 2.24 -17.86 -13.91
C ALA A 77 3.14 -18.08 -15.14
N MET A 78 4.01 -17.11 -15.47
CA MET A 78 4.97 -17.25 -16.58
C MET A 78 6.09 -18.23 -16.27
N ALA A 79 6.54 -18.31 -15.01
CA ALA A 79 7.61 -19.20 -14.57
C ALA A 79 7.18 -20.68 -14.49
N GLY A 80 5.94 -21.02 -14.86
CA GLY A 80 5.38 -22.36 -14.70
C GLY A 80 5.12 -22.73 -13.23
N ALA A 81 5.32 -21.79 -12.31
CA ALA A 81 4.96 -21.88 -10.90
C ALA A 81 3.49 -21.46 -10.68
N ALA A 82 2.64 -21.57 -11.71
CA ALA A 82 1.20 -21.64 -11.55
C ALA A 82 0.91 -22.90 -10.74
N GLY A 83 1.09 -22.79 -9.42
CA GLY A 83 0.58 -23.71 -8.43
C GLY A 83 -0.87 -23.94 -8.82
N THR A 84 -1.09 -25.15 -9.31
CA THR A 84 -2.38 -25.71 -9.63
C THR A 84 -3.41 -25.16 -8.65
N TYR A 85 -4.41 -24.43 -9.15
CA TYR A 85 -5.71 -24.46 -8.52
C TYR A 85 -6.21 -25.92 -8.62
N GLN A 86 -5.58 -26.84 -7.88
CA GLN A 86 -6.21 -28.06 -7.41
C GLN A 86 -7.16 -27.59 -6.31
N GLY A 87 -8.28 -27.03 -6.77
CA GLY A 87 -9.46 -26.91 -5.93
C GLY A 87 -9.70 -28.29 -5.32
N ALA A 88 -9.72 -28.31 -4.00
CA ALA A 88 -10.14 -29.44 -3.21
C ALA A 88 -11.52 -29.92 -3.69
N ASN A 89 -11.54 -30.91 -4.58
CA ASN A 89 -12.70 -31.74 -4.85
C ASN A 89 -12.28 -33.19 -4.66
N GLY A 90 -11.92 -33.50 -3.42
CA GLY A 90 -11.52 -34.82 -2.97
C GLY A 90 -11.95 -35.00 -1.53
N LEU A 91 -13.27 -35.05 -1.29
CA LEU A 91 -13.89 -35.67 -0.11
C LEU A 91 -15.32 -36.09 -0.49
N SER A 92 -15.41 -37.16 -1.29
CA SER A 92 -16.58 -38.04 -1.32
C SER A 92 -16.06 -39.44 -1.01
N ALA A 93 -15.66 -39.64 0.25
CA ALA A 93 -15.53 -40.96 0.82
C ALA A 93 -16.95 -41.51 1.03
N SER A 94 -17.43 -42.37 0.13
CA SER A 94 -18.51 -43.31 0.42
C SER A 94 -18.05 -44.72 0.08
N GLN A 95 -17.72 -45.49 1.11
CA GLN A 95 -17.76 -46.97 1.13
C GLN A 95 -18.91 -47.38 2.06
N PRO A 96 -19.37 -48.65 2.10
CA PRO A 96 -19.42 -49.70 1.07
C PRO A 96 -20.82 -50.39 1.01
N VAL A 97 -21.01 -51.38 0.12
CA VAL A 97 -22.02 -52.47 0.26
C VAL A 97 -21.25 -53.77 0.35
#